data_AF-A0A3M2DZB6-F1
#
_entry.id   AF-A0A3M2DZB6-F1
#
_cell.length_a   1.000
_cell.length_b   1.000
_cell.length_c   1.000
_cell.angle_alpha   90.00
_cell.angle_beta   90.00
_cell.angle_gamma   90.00
#
_symmetry.space_group_name_H-M   'P 1'
#
loop_
_entity.id
_entity.type
_entity.pdbx_description
1 polymer ?
#
loop_
_entity_poly.entity_id
_entity_poly.type
_entity_poly.pdbx_seq_one_letter_code
_entity_poly.pdbx_strand_id
1 'polypeptide(L)'
;MSRKKRALPLDAPIKHPDHARPTTRREFIAQGFATGAATIVGGSIFSLFANPRQAMAALSPDLEALKQKCGIATQGAGKIPFICFDLSGGANIAGSNVLVGKQGGQLDFLSTAGYNKLGLPGDMIPPIANPQTG
;
A
#
# COMPACT_ATOMS: atom_id res chain seq x y z
N MET A 1 41.87 0.16 -12.49
CA MET A 1 41.55 1.09 -13.61
C MET A 1 40.04 1.34 -13.62
N SER A 2 39.60 2.58 -13.40
CA SER A 2 38.18 2.95 -13.53
C SER A 2 37.80 2.91 -15.01
N ARG A 3 36.84 2.06 -15.39
CA ARG A 3 36.28 2.04 -16.75
C ARG A 3 35.52 3.35 -16.97
N LYS A 4 35.90 4.12 -18.01
CA LYS A 4 35.16 5.31 -18.44
C LYS A 4 33.70 4.94 -18.71
N LYS A 5 32.77 5.54 -17.96
CA LYS A 5 31.33 5.33 -18.16
C LYS A 5 30.94 5.94 -19.50
N ARG A 6 30.33 5.12 -20.37
CA ARG A 6 29.83 5.53 -21.69
C ARG A 6 28.57 6.38 -21.49
N ALA A 7 28.40 7.46 -22.25
CA ALA A 7 27.18 8.26 -22.21
C ALA A 7 25.97 7.38 -22.58
N LEU A 8 24.93 7.41 -21.75
CA LEU A 8 23.70 6.67 -21.99
C LEU A 8 22.80 7.46 -22.96
N PRO A 9 22.15 6.80 -23.94
CA PRO A 9 21.06 7.39 -24.72
C PRO A 9 19.93 7.92 -23.82
N LEU A 10 19.14 8.89 -24.29
CA LEU A 10 18.04 9.49 -23.51
C LEU A 10 17.06 8.43 -22.97
N ASP A 11 16.78 7.38 -23.74
CA ASP A 11 15.82 6.34 -23.39
C ASP A 11 16.44 5.14 -22.66
N ALA A 12 17.74 5.20 -22.35
CA ALA A 12 18.42 4.07 -21.75
C ALA A 12 18.19 4.02 -20.23
N PRO A 13 17.86 2.85 -19.66
CA PRO A 13 17.65 2.72 -18.23
C PRO A 13 18.95 2.99 -17.45
N ILE A 14 18.89 3.91 -16.50
CA ILE A 14 20.00 4.21 -15.58
C ILE A 14 20.11 3.04 -14.60
N LYS A 15 21.20 2.28 -14.70
CA LYS A 15 21.48 1.14 -13.80
C LYS A 15 22.41 1.59 -12.69
N HIS A 16 22.11 1.17 -11.45
CA HIS A 16 23.01 1.39 -10.32
C HIS A 16 24.34 0.64 -10.56
N PRO A 17 25.50 1.29 -10.45
CA PRO A 17 26.79 0.67 -10.76
C PRO A 17 27.13 -0.51 -9.82
N ASP A 18 26.64 -0.46 -8.59
CA ASP A 18 27.00 -1.43 -7.53
C ASP A 18 26.02 -2.61 -7.39
N HIS A 19 25.02 -2.70 -8.27
CA HIS A 19 24.09 -3.83 -8.30
C HIS A 19 24.22 -4.59 -9.63
N ALA A 20 25.27 -5.42 -9.71
CA ALA A 20 25.41 -6.37 -10.81
C ALA A 20 24.26 -7.38 -10.79
N ARG A 21 23.87 -7.89 -11.96
CA ARG A 21 22.90 -8.97 -12.06
C ARG A 21 23.49 -10.24 -11.43
N PRO A 22 22.76 -10.95 -10.56
CA PRO A 22 23.17 -12.27 -10.10
C PRO A 22 23.32 -13.21 -11.29
N THR A 23 24.50 -13.81 -11.44
CA THR A 23 24.83 -14.77 -12.49
C THR A 23 25.32 -16.09 -11.92
N THR A 24 25.82 -16.11 -10.68
CA THR A 24 26.31 -17.32 -10.02
C THR A 24 25.33 -17.82 -8.96
N ARG A 25 25.35 -19.14 -8.68
CA ARG A 25 24.52 -19.75 -7.63
C ARG A 25 24.66 -19.04 -6.27
N ARG A 26 25.88 -18.65 -5.91
CA ARG A 26 26.14 -17.94 -4.64
C ARG A 26 25.48 -16.57 -4.60
N GLU A 27 25.50 -15.84 -5.71
CA GLU A 27 24.82 -14.54 -5.83
C GLU A 27 23.31 -14.68 -5.73
N PHE A 28 22.70 -15.69 -6.39
CA PHE A 28 21.26 -15.95 -6.24
C PHE A 28 20.85 -16.29 -4.81
N ILE A 29 21.70 -17.00 -4.07
CA ILE A 29 21.46 -17.29 -2.64
C ILE A 29 21.63 -16.02 -1.80
N ALA A 30 22.68 -15.23 -2.03
CA ALA A 30 22.93 -13.99 -1.29
C ALA A 30 21.81 -12.95 -1.46
N GLN A 31 21.15 -12.94 -2.63
CA GLN A 31 19.98 -12.10 -2.90
C GLN A 31 18.65 -12.71 -2.40
N GLY A 32 18.67 -13.91 -1.79
CA GLY A 32 17.46 -14.57 -1.29
C GLY A 32 16.53 -15.08 -2.39
N PHE A 33 16.95 -15.13 -3.65
CA PHE A 33 16.09 -15.58 -4.76
C PHE A 33 15.80 -17.08 -4.71
N ALA A 34 16.74 -17.89 -4.22
CA ALA A 34 16.51 -19.32 -4.04
C ALA A 34 15.49 -19.62 -2.93
N THR A 35 15.60 -18.94 -1.79
CA THR A 35 14.68 -19.10 -0.65
C THR A 35 13.33 -18.46 -0.94
N GLY A 36 13.30 -17.27 -1.55
CA GLY A 36 12.07 -16.58 -1.94
C GLY A 36 11.24 -17.38 -2.94
N ALA A 37 11.89 -18.01 -3.95
CA ALA A 37 11.21 -18.90 -4.87
C ALA A 37 10.59 -20.11 -4.16
N ALA A 38 11.33 -20.72 -3.22
CA ALA A 38 10.83 -21.85 -2.43
C ALA A 38 9.61 -21.47 -1.56
N THR A 39 9.58 -20.26 -0.99
CA THR A 39 8.44 -19.77 -0.18
C THR A 39 7.17 -19.63 -1.02
N ILE A 40 7.26 -19.04 -2.22
CA ILE A 40 6.10 -18.85 -3.11
C ILE A 40 5.58 -20.21 -3.60
N VAL A 41 6.48 -21.08 -4.04
CA VAL A 41 6.12 -22.41 -4.55
C VAL A 41 5.58 -23.29 -3.42
N GLY A 42 6.17 -23.24 -2.22
CA GLY A 42 5.75 -24.02 -1.07
C GLY A 42 4.30 -23.75 -0.66
N GLY A 43 3.90 -22.47 -0.54
CA GLY A 43 2.50 -22.12 -0.24
C GLY A 43 1.51 -22.53 -1.34
N SER A 44 1.96 -22.50 -2.60
CA SER A 44 1.14 -22.86 -3.76
C SER A 44 0.88 -24.37 -3.87
N ILE A 45 1.86 -25.21 -3.48
CA ILE A 45 1.68 -26.68 -3.47
C ILE A 45 0.60 -27.09 -2.46
N PHE A 46 0.52 -26.45 -1.30
CA PHE A 46 -0.55 -26.73 -0.34
C PHE A 46 -1.94 -26.33 -0.88
N SER A 47 -2.02 -25.33 -1.77
CA SER A 47 -3.27 -24.98 -2.46
C SER A 47 -3.69 -26.03 -3.51
N LEU A 48 -2.76 -26.79 -4.09
CA LEU A 48 -3.06 -27.87 -5.05
C LEU A 48 -3.69 -29.10 -4.39
N PHE A 49 -3.34 -29.40 -3.13
CA PHE A 49 -3.95 -30.48 -2.36
C PHE A 49 -5.19 -30.05 -1.57
N ALA A 50 -5.49 -28.75 -1.54
CA ALA A 50 -6.73 -28.24 -0.98
C ALA A 50 -7.89 -28.54 -1.94
N ASN A 51 -9.05 -28.91 -1.39
CA ASN A 51 -10.25 -29.04 -2.19
C ASN A 51 -10.60 -27.66 -2.78
N PRO A 52 -10.58 -27.47 -4.12
CA PRO A 52 -10.76 -26.16 -4.74
C PRO A 52 -12.14 -25.55 -4.49
N ARG A 53 -13.10 -26.34 -3.99
CA ARG A 53 -14.44 -25.89 -3.59
C ARG A 53 -14.58 -25.61 -2.09
N GLN A 54 -13.55 -25.84 -1.29
CA GLN A 54 -13.55 -25.60 0.14
C GLN A 54 -12.44 -24.60 0.50
N ALA A 55 -12.85 -23.39 0.85
CA ALA A 55 -11.96 -22.47 1.52
C ALA A 55 -11.72 -22.97 2.95
N MET A 56 -10.45 -23.20 3.32
CA MET A 56 -10.05 -23.49 4.70
C MET A 56 -10.06 -22.21 5.54
N ALA A 57 -11.23 -21.59 5.64
CA ALA A 57 -11.49 -20.34 6.37
C ALA A 57 -12.42 -20.56 7.57
N ALA A 58 -12.53 -21.81 8.05
CA ALA A 58 -13.31 -22.12 9.24
C ALA A 58 -12.71 -21.40 10.45
N LEU A 59 -13.57 -20.73 11.21
CA LEU A 59 -13.18 -20.08 12.46
C LEU A 59 -12.85 -21.14 13.50
N SER A 60 -11.92 -20.82 14.40
CA SER A 60 -11.69 -21.65 15.58
C SER A 60 -12.95 -21.65 16.48
N PRO A 61 -13.19 -22.72 17.26
CA PRO A 61 -14.44 -22.87 18.02
C PRO A 61 -14.73 -21.72 18.99
N ASP A 62 -13.69 -21.14 19.59
CA ASP A 62 -13.77 -19.97 20.46
C ASP A 62 -14.21 -18.70 19.70
N LEU A 63 -13.72 -18.50 18.47
CA LEU A 63 -14.12 -17.39 17.61
C LEU A 63 -15.57 -17.52 17.12
N GLU A 64 -16.06 -18.74 16.86
CA GLU A 64 -17.49 -18.97 16.56
C GLU A 64 -18.38 -18.62 17.76
N ALA A 65 -17.97 -18.97 18.97
CA ALA A 65 -18.69 -18.60 20.19
C ALA A 65 -18.69 -17.08 20.43
N LEU A 66 -17.57 -16.40 20.15
CA LEU A 66 -17.46 -14.95 20.22
C LEU A 66 -18.31 -14.25 19.16
N LYS A 67 -18.35 -14.76 17.92
CA LYS A 67 -19.17 -14.23 16.82
C LYS A 67 -20.66 -14.13 17.20
N GLN A 68 -21.19 -15.15 17.88
CA GLN A 68 -22.57 -15.15 18.38
C GLN A 68 -22.78 -14.12 19.49
N LYS A 69 -21.85 -14.04 20.46
CA LYS A 69 -21.90 -13.06 21.56
C LYS A 69 -21.83 -11.61 21.07
N CYS A 70 -21.04 -11.35 20.03
CA CYS A 70 -20.85 -10.02 19.46
C CYS A 70 -21.94 -9.61 18.44
N GLY A 71 -22.91 -10.48 18.14
CA GLY A 71 -23.99 -10.16 17.20
C GLY A 71 -23.55 -9.99 15.74
N ILE A 72 -22.39 -10.54 15.34
CA ILE A 72 -21.81 -10.34 13.99
C ILE A 72 -22.65 -11.01 12.89
N ALA A 73 -23.59 -11.89 13.25
CA ALA A 73 -24.49 -12.56 12.31
C ALA A 73 -25.70 -11.72 11.88
N THR A 74 -26.02 -10.58 12.51
CA THR A 74 -27.30 -9.89 12.30
C THR A 74 -27.26 -8.72 11.31
N GLN A 75 -26.08 -8.26 10.85
CA GLN A 75 -25.97 -7.11 9.93
C GLN A 75 -25.08 -7.35 8.69
N GLY A 76 -24.67 -8.59 8.40
CA GLY A 76 -23.86 -8.92 7.22
C GLY A 76 -23.93 -10.41 6.86
N ALA A 77 -23.31 -10.81 5.75
CA ALA A 77 -23.32 -12.18 5.20
C ALA A 77 -22.61 -13.25 6.07
N GLY A 78 -22.59 -13.10 7.39
CA GLY A 78 -21.95 -14.02 8.34
C GLY A 78 -20.42 -13.98 8.33
N LYS A 79 -19.82 -13.01 7.62
CA LYS A 79 -18.37 -12.80 7.54
C LYS A 79 -17.93 -11.89 8.68
N ILE A 80 -16.78 -12.20 9.29
CA ILE A 80 -16.16 -11.31 10.28
C ILE A 80 -15.71 -10.03 9.55
N PRO A 81 -16.11 -8.84 10.02
CA PRO A 81 -15.54 -7.60 9.52
C PRO A 81 -14.06 -7.56 9.85
N PHE A 82 -13.20 -7.49 8.83
CA PHE A 82 -11.77 -7.27 9.01
C PHE A 82 -11.42 -5.84 8.60
N ILE A 83 -10.57 -5.20 9.39
CA ILE A 83 -9.93 -3.93 9.03
C ILE A 83 -8.59 -4.28 8.40
N CYS A 84 -8.42 -3.96 7.12
CA CYS A 84 -7.19 -4.23 6.41
C CYS A 84 -6.23 -3.05 6.61
N PHE A 85 -5.14 -3.25 7.37
CA PHE A 85 -4.02 -2.32 7.38
C PHE A 85 -3.12 -2.66 6.19
N ASP A 86 -3.38 -2.00 5.07
CA ASP A 86 -2.50 -2.06 3.91
C ASP A 86 -1.22 -1.28 4.22
N LEU A 87 -0.10 -2.00 4.29
CA LEU A 87 1.24 -1.43 4.46
C LEU A 87 1.86 -1.01 3.12
N SER A 88 1.16 -1.15 1.99
CA SER A 88 1.51 -0.41 0.77
C SER A 88 1.15 1.06 0.97
N GLY A 89 2.04 1.76 1.67
CA GLY A 89 1.84 3.12 2.17
C GLY A 89 1.26 4.03 1.09
N GLY A 90 0.02 4.46 1.30
CA GLY A 90 -0.56 5.57 0.56
C GLY A 90 0.33 6.78 0.78
N ALA A 91 1.03 7.22 -0.26
CA ALA A 91 1.72 8.50 -0.21
C ALA A 91 0.66 9.56 0.08
N ASN A 92 0.93 10.42 1.06
CA ASN A 92 0.17 11.64 1.25
C ASN A 92 0.46 12.55 0.05
N ILE A 93 -0.37 12.44 -1.00
CA ILE A 93 -0.30 13.29 -2.18
C ILE A 93 -1.12 14.54 -1.86
N ALA A 94 -0.42 15.66 -1.71
CA ALA A 94 -1.02 16.98 -1.57
C ALA A 94 -2.00 17.22 -2.73
N GLY A 95 -3.25 17.50 -2.39
CA GLY A 95 -4.32 17.76 -3.35
C GLY A 95 -5.06 16.56 -3.90
N SER A 96 -4.71 15.31 -3.54
CA SER A 96 -5.53 14.14 -3.89
C SER A 96 -6.15 13.47 -2.67
N ASN A 97 -5.46 13.43 -1.53
CA ASN A 97 -5.95 12.75 -0.32
C ASN A 97 -5.84 13.58 0.97
N VAL A 98 -5.01 14.61 1.01
CA VAL A 98 -4.79 15.42 2.22
C VAL A 98 -4.61 16.89 1.87
N LEU A 99 -5.19 17.75 2.73
CA LEU A 99 -5.01 19.19 2.67
C LEU A 99 -3.67 19.58 3.29
N VAL A 100 -2.97 20.50 2.65
CA VAL A 100 -1.67 21.00 3.10
C VAL A 100 -1.71 22.50 3.35
N GLY A 101 -0.81 22.96 4.21
CA GLY A 101 -0.52 24.39 4.43
C GLY A 101 0.87 24.76 3.95
N LYS A 102 1.30 25.99 4.22
CA LYS A 102 2.64 26.49 3.88
C LYS A 102 3.69 25.97 4.89
N GLN A 103 4.83 26.64 4.95
CA GLN A 103 5.95 26.28 5.83
C GLN A 103 5.57 26.26 7.32
N GLY A 104 4.55 27.01 7.75
CA GLY A 104 4.04 26.98 9.13
C GLY A 104 3.23 25.73 9.50
N GLY A 105 3.05 24.78 8.58
CA GLY A 105 2.27 23.56 8.79
C GLY A 105 0.83 23.67 8.31
N GLN A 106 0.00 22.69 8.66
CA GLN A 106 -1.36 22.54 8.10
C GLN A 106 -2.33 23.69 8.47
N LEU A 107 -2.07 24.40 9.56
CA LEU A 107 -2.86 25.56 9.99
C LEU A 107 -2.39 26.88 9.35
N ASP A 108 -1.23 26.89 8.67
CA ASP A 108 -0.81 28.01 7.82
C ASP A 108 -1.41 27.81 6.42
N PHE A 109 -2.67 28.17 6.25
CA PHE A 109 -3.44 27.85 5.05
C PHE A 109 -2.86 28.44 3.76
N LEU A 110 -3.04 27.71 2.65
CA LEU A 110 -2.80 28.24 1.31
C LEU A 110 -3.83 29.32 0.96
N SER A 111 -3.54 30.12 -0.07
CA SER A 111 -4.55 31.01 -0.64
C SER A 111 -5.64 30.20 -1.36
N THR A 112 -6.80 30.81 -1.62
CA THR A 112 -7.88 30.22 -2.43
C THR A 112 -7.37 29.72 -3.78
N ALA A 113 -6.52 30.52 -4.46
CA ALA A 113 -5.87 30.11 -5.70
C ALA A 113 -4.91 28.91 -5.51
N GLY A 114 -4.27 28.80 -4.35
CA GLY A 114 -3.44 27.65 -3.99
C GLY A 114 -4.26 26.37 -3.85
N TYR A 115 -5.39 26.42 -3.16
CA TYR A 115 -6.30 25.28 -3.04
C TYR A 115 -7.04 24.93 -4.35
N ASN A 116 -7.32 25.92 -5.21
CA ASN A 116 -7.84 25.67 -6.56
C ASN A 116 -6.87 24.78 -7.37
N LYS A 117 -5.55 24.97 -7.22
CA LYS A 117 -4.54 24.09 -7.87
C LYS A 117 -4.55 22.65 -7.31
N LEU A 118 -5.12 22.47 -6.13
CA LEU A 118 -5.33 21.17 -5.48
C LEU A 118 -6.73 20.60 -5.77
N GLY A 119 -7.51 21.23 -6.65
CA GLY A 119 -8.82 20.73 -7.06
C GLY A 119 -9.99 21.09 -6.14
N LEU A 120 -9.79 21.96 -5.15
CA LEU A 120 -10.89 22.44 -4.31
C LEU A 120 -11.60 23.65 -4.94
N PRO A 121 -12.95 23.69 -4.89
CA PRO A 121 -13.72 24.90 -5.17
C PRO A 121 -13.35 26.03 -4.20
N GLY A 122 -13.40 27.28 -4.67
CA GLY A 122 -12.93 28.44 -3.91
C GLY A 122 -13.73 28.76 -2.64
N ASP A 123 -14.94 28.22 -2.51
CA ASP A 123 -15.85 28.32 -1.37
C ASP A 123 -15.80 27.10 -0.43
N MET A 124 -15.01 26.07 -0.77
CA MET A 124 -14.85 24.82 0.00
C MET A 124 -13.40 24.66 0.49
N ILE A 125 -12.83 25.72 1.05
CA ILE A 125 -11.45 25.73 1.59
C ILE A 125 -11.42 25.94 3.11
N PRO A 126 -10.39 25.42 3.83
CA PRO A 126 -10.30 25.48 5.29
C PRO A 126 -10.51 26.85 5.97
N PRO A 127 -10.04 28.00 5.42
CA PRO A 127 -10.22 29.29 6.10
C PRO A 127 -11.62 29.89 5.96
N ILE A 128 -12.53 29.27 5.20
CA ILE A 128 -13.89 29.77 5.01
C ILE A 128 -14.80 29.11 6.05
N ALA A 129 -15.39 29.94 6.92
CA ALA A 129 -16.46 29.54 7.83
C ALA A 129 -17.60 28.89 7.04
N ASN A 130 -18.12 27.76 7.53
CA ASN A 130 -19.17 27.06 6.82
C ASN A 130 -20.43 27.95 6.86
N PRO A 131 -21.00 28.35 5.71
CA PRO A 131 -22.16 29.23 5.67
C PRO A 131 -23.38 28.71 6.45
N GLN A 132 -23.43 27.40 6.72
CA GLN A 132 -24.51 26.72 7.45
C GLN A 132 -24.29 26.68 8.97
N THR A 133 -23.04 26.77 9.45
CA THR A 133 -22.72 26.62 10.87
C THR A 133 -21.97 27.81 11.47
N GLY A 134 -21.61 28.81 10.66
CA GLY A 134 -20.74 29.91 11.05
C GLY A 134 -19.28 29.47 11.16
#